data_AF-A0A8B9EC45-F1
#
_entry.id   AF-A0A8B9EC45-F1
#
_cell.length_a   1.000
_cell.length_b   1.000
_cell.length_c   1.000
_cell.angle_alpha   90.00
_cell.angle_beta   90.00
_cell.angle_gamma   90.00
#
_symmetry.space_group_name_H-M   'P 1'
#
loop_
_entity.id
_entity.type
_entity.pdbx_description
1 polymer ?
#
loop_
_entity_poly.entity_id
_entity_poly.type
_entity_poly.pdbx_seq_one_letter_code
_entity_poly.pdbx_strand_id
1 'polypeptide(L)' 'MAKVERFAFHVPSLEELAGVLQKGLKENFADAQVSVIDCPDLTQEPFNFPVKGNLAFLSSTKASAVLAT' A
#
# COMPACT_ATOMS: atom_id res chain seq x y z
N MET A 1 -24.40 -20.55 -13.75
CA MET A 1 -24.12 -19.43 -12.82
C MET A 1 -22.89 -19.82 -12.00
N ALA A 2 -21.82 -19.01 -12.02
CA ALA A 2 -20.60 -19.32 -11.27
C ALA A 2 -20.83 -19.12 -9.76
N LYS A 3 -20.37 -20.07 -8.94
CA LYS A 3 -20.40 -19.97 -7.48
C LYS A 3 -19.34 -18.96 -7.04
N VAL A 4 -19.75 -17.91 -6.33
CA VAL A 4 -18.82 -16.94 -5.74
C VAL A 4 -18.65 -17.28 -4.26
N GLU A 5 -17.41 -17.47 -3.84
CA GLU A 5 -17.03 -17.66 -2.44
C GLU A 5 -16.29 -16.43 -1.93
N ARG A 6 -16.54 -16.04 -0.68
CA ARG A 6 -15.92 -14.89 -0.03
C ARG A 6 -15.03 -15.37 1.11
N PHE A 7 -13.82 -14.81 1.18
CA PHE A 7 -12.86 -15.10 2.23
C PHE A 7 -12.50 -13.80 2.95
N ALA A 8 -12.43 -13.85 4.27
CA ALA A 8 -11.95 -12.74 5.06
C ALA A 8 -10.42 -12.76 5.06
N PHE A 9 -9.80 -11.63 4.77
CA PHE A 9 -8.36 -11.45 4.91
C PHE A 9 -8.00 -11.01 6.33
N HIS A 10 -6.81 -11.40 6.78
CA HIS A 10 -6.20 -10.82 7.96
C HIS A 10 -5.83 -9.36 7.66
N VAL A 11 -6.25 -8.42 8.51
CA VAL A 11 -6.00 -6.99 8.36
C VAL A 11 -5.17 -6.50 9.55
N PRO A 12 -3.83 -6.62 9.48
CA PRO A 12 -2.93 -6.04 10.48
C PRO A 12 -2.89 -4.52 10.40
N SER A 13 -2.26 -3.87 11.39
CA SER A 13 -2.14 -2.41 11.42
C SER A 13 -1.24 -1.89 10.29
N LEU A 14 -1.38 -0.59 9.96
CA LEU A 14 -0.58 0.02 8.89
C LEU A 14 0.92 0.01 9.22
N GLU A 15 1.23 0.21 10.49
CA GLU A 15 2.57 0.30 11.05
C GLU A 15 3.26 -1.07 11.05
N GLU A 16 2.53 -2.13 11.39
CA GLU A 16 3.04 -3.51 11.34
C GLU A 16 3.42 -3.88 9.91
N LEU A 17 2.54 -3.60 8.94
CA LEU A 17 2.82 -3.85 7.53
C LEU A 17 4.00 -3.05 7.00
N ALA A 18 4.09 -1.77 7.37
CA ALA A 18 5.22 -0.93 7.01
C ALA A 18 6.54 -1.51 7.55
N GLY A 19 6.57 -1.95 8.80
CA GLY A 19 7.76 -2.54 9.43
C GLY A 19 8.20 -3.85 8.77
N VAL A 20 7.25 -4.78 8.53
CA VAL A 20 7.54 -6.07 7.89
C VAL A 20 8.03 -5.88 6.45
N LEU A 21 7.38 -5.01 5.68
CA LEU A 21 7.75 -4.74 4.30
C LEU A 21 9.10 -4.01 4.21
N GLN A 22 9.37 -3.06 5.10
CA GLN A 22 10.67 -2.37 5.12
C GLN A 22 11.81 -3.35 5.40
N LYS A 23 11.62 -4.26 6.34
CA LYS A 23 12.61 -5.28 6.66
C LYS A 23 12.91 -6.16 5.44
N GLY A 24 11.86 -6.70 4.80
CA GLY A 24 12.03 -7.55 3.62
C GLY A 24 12.63 -6.82 2.41
N LEU A 25 12.30 -5.53 2.22
CA LEU A 25 12.89 -4.73 1.15
C LEU A 25 14.37 -4.44 1.39
N LYS A 26 14.78 -4.16 2.63
CA LYS A 26 16.20 -3.95 2.98
C LYS A 26 17.08 -5.19 2.83
N GLU A 27 16.48 -6.38 2.81
CA GLU A 27 17.21 -7.61 2.52
C GLU A 27 17.56 -7.73 1.02
N ASN A 28 16.85 -7.02 0.14
CA ASN A 28 16.99 -7.12 -1.31
C ASN A 28 17.51 -5.85 -1.99
N PHE A 29 17.34 -4.68 -1.36
CA PHE A 29 17.72 -3.37 -1.88
C PHE A 29 18.60 -2.63 -0.87
N ALA A 30 19.63 -1.93 -1.36
CA ALA A 30 20.56 -1.19 -0.51
C ALA A 30 19.86 -0.06 0.26
N ASP A 31 18.97 0.67 -0.42
CA ASP A 31 18.19 1.76 0.15
C ASP A 31 16.69 1.51 -0.06
N ALA A 32 15.98 1.25 1.05
CA ALA A 32 14.54 1.08 1.06
C ALA A 32 13.91 1.76 2.28
N GLN A 33 12.94 2.63 2.00
CA GLN A 33 12.13 3.30 3.01
C GLN A 33 10.66 2.96 2.79
N VAL A 34 10.00 2.58 3.89
CA VAL A 34 8.56 2.37 3.92
C VAL A 34 8.01 3.23 5.04
N SER A 35 6.94 3.95 4.75
CA SER A 35 6.26 4.81 5.72
C SER A 35 4.75 4.77 5.49
N VAL A 36 4.02 5.01 6.57
CA VAL A 36 2.58 5.25 6.51
C VAL A 36 2.39 6.76 6.40
N ILE A 37 1.90 7.19 5.25
CA ILE A 37 1.58 8.59 4.97
C ILE A 37 0.11 8.70 4.56
N ASP A 38 -0.46 9.89 4.75
CA ASP A 38 -1.76 10.20 4.16
C ASP A 38 -1.70 10.09 2.64
N CYS A 39 -2.75 9.51 2.04
CA CYS A 39 -2.79 9.26 0.61
C CYS A 39 -2.73 10.60 -0.15
N PRO A 40 -1.70 10.84 -0.99
CA PRO A 40 -1.62 12.06 -1.79
C PRO A 40 -2.73 12.08 -2.85
N ASP A 41 -3.09 13.26 -3.36
CA ASP A 41 -4.12 13.38 -4.38
C ASP A 41 -3.67 12.72 -5.70
N LEU A 42 -4.21 11.53 -5.97
CA LEU A 42 -3.85 10.74 -7.15
C LEU A 42 -4.50 11.27 -8.46
N THR A 43 -5.35 12.31 -8.40
CA THR A 43 -5.87 12.97 -9.62
C THR A 43 -4.84 13.82 -10.33
N GLN A 44 -3.76 14.19 -9.63
CA GLN A 44 -2.70 15.01 -10.16
C GLN A 44 -1.64 14.15 -10.88
N GLU A 45 -0.81 14.80 -11.69
CA GLU A 45 0.37 14.16 -12.28
C GLU A 45 1.28 13.62 -11.16
N PRO A 46 1.90 12.44 -11.32
CA PRO A 46 2.02 11.61 -12.52
C PRO A 46 0.93 10.52 -12.68
N PHE A 47 -0.07 10.45 -11.81
CA PHE A 47 -1.02 9.33 -11.77
C PHE A 47 -2.31 9.59 -12.55
N ASN A 48 -2.82 10.84 -12.51
CA ASN A 48 -4.02 11.28 -13.22
C ASN A 48 -5.23 10.35 -13.07
N PHE A 49 -5.43 9.78 -11.88
CA PHE A 49 -6.57 8.91 -11.61
C PHE A 49 -7.89 9.68 -11.58
N PRO A 50 -9.01 9.03 -11.94
CA PRO A 50 -10.33 9.67 -11.93
C PRO A 50 -10.83 10.03 -10.52
N VAL A 51 -10.13 9.61 -9.46
CA VAL A 51 -10.46 9.86 -8.06
C VAL A 51 -9.21 10.23 -7.26
N LYS A 52 -9.38 11.08 -6.25
CA LYS A 52 -8.30 11.63 -5.40
C LYS A 52 -7.55 10.61 -4.54
N GLY A 53 -7.95 9.35 -4.60
CA GLY A 53 -7.58 8.31 -3.63
C GLY A 53 -8.70 8.12 -2.62
N ASN A 54 -9.23 6.91 -2.54
CA ASN A 54 -10.34 6.55 -1.66
C ASN A 54 -9.82 5.75 -0.46
N LEU A 55 -9.74 6.40 0.71
CA LEU A 55 -9.59 5.71 2.01
C LEU A 55 -10.77 4.78 2.33
N ALA A 56 -11.85 4.78 1.55
CA ALA A 56 -13.06 3.99 1.82
C ALA A 56 -13.09 2.59 1.18
N PHE A 57 -12.10 2.20 0.37
CA PHE A 57 -12.10 0.89 -0.32
C PHE A 57 -10.92 -0.02 0.04
N LEU A 58 -10.09 0.38 1.01
CA LEU A 58 -8.94 -0.40 1.44
C LEU A 58 -9.00 -0.62 2.95
N SER A 59 -9.70 -1.68 3.36
CA SER A 59 -9.30 -2.50 4.52
C SER A 59 -7.97 -3.24 4.24
N SER A 60 -7.10 -2.68 3.40
CA SER A 60 -5.84 -3.23 2.94
C SER A 60 -4.92 -2.05 2.60
N THR A 61 -4.53 -1.34 3.64
CA THR A 61 -3.19 -0.80 3.85
C THR A 61 -2.26 -0.88 2.64
N LYS A 62 -1.91 0.26 2.03
CA LYS A 62 -0.73 0.34 1.17
C LYS A 62 0.40 0.98 1.93
N ALA A 63 1.45 0.19 2.15
CA ALA A 63 2.80 0.66 2.40
C ALA A 63 3.35 1.25 1.10
N SER A 64 3.81 2.50 1.15
CA SER A 64 4.54 3.11 0.03
C SER A 64 6.02 2.73 0.16
N ALA A 65 6.54 2.00 -0.83
CA ALA A 65 7.96 1.71 -0.96
C ALA A 65 8.55 2.65 -2.02
N VAL A 66 9.38 3.58 -1.61
CA VAL A 66 10.15 4.44 -2.53
C VAL A 66 11.46 3.72 -2.83
N LEU A 67 11.65 3.36 -4.10
CA LEU A 67 12.89 2.79 -4.61
C LEU A 67 13.74 3.94 -5.18
N ALA A 68 14.82 4.30 -4.51
CA ALA A 68 15.82 5.23 -5.06
C ALA A 68 16.84 4.40 -5.86
N THR A 69 16.96 4.70 -7.15
CA THR A 69 18.04 4.23 -8.05
C THR A 69 19.34 4.95 -7.78
#